data_AF-A0A949SVK6-F1
#
_entry.id   AF-A0A949SVK6-F1
#
_cell.length_a   1.000
_cell.length_b   1.000
_cell.length_c   1.000
_cell.angle_alpha   90.00
_cell.angle_beta   90.00
_cell.angle_gamma   90.00
#
_symmetry.space_group_name_H-M   'P 1'
#
loop_
_entity.id
_entity.type
_entity.pdbx_description
1 polymer ?
#
loop_
_entity_poly.entity_id
_entity_poly.type
_entity_poly.pdbx_seq_one_letter_code
_entity_poly.pdbx_strand_id
1 'polypeptide(L)'
;MEDFFRTLFDFERPITKPRFVWFFILAFIWMIWIVQKADEVHAKEQTKMATASWWDRTVHYDRPEKEKGYVINRGILGLLIIFFLSHLIASIQVSWLQRLSHLIQQRNFSKQALLLEKNSEAQAMLSKTALSKKELIVRLGSIDQFIRVLENETDPARRTVSLQAASAELTALSAKLATGEILSEAIDAPEVQQASKETSFDLAKAGLSEDRLNRDLRRIFKLADAPLALPENRTE
;
A
#
# COMPACT_ATOMS: atom_id res chain seq x y z
N MET A 1 17.32 4.07 4.69
CA MET A 1 16.38 4.65 3.69
C MET A 1 15.23 5.40 4.37
N GLU A 2 14.78 4.97 5.56
CA GLU A 2 13.78 5.69 6.36
C GLU A 2 14.23 7.08 6.85
N ASP A 3 15.52 7.26 7.16
CA ASP A 3 16.03 8.57 7.61
C ASP A 3 16.06 9.65 6.52
N PHE A 4 16.17 9.24 5.25
CA PHE A 4 16.09 10.16 4.11
C PHE A 4 14.67 10.67 3.90
N PHE A 5 13.66 9.83 4.16
CA PHE A 5 12.27 10.26 4.12
C PHE A 5 11.87 11.08 5.34
N ARG A 6 12.39 10.76 6.54
CA ARG A 6 12.16 11.61 7.73
C ARG A 6 12.71 13.02 7.57
N THR A 7 13.88 13.18 6.95
CA THR A 7 14.45 14.52 6.69
C THR A 7 13.74 15.29 5.58
N LEU A 8 13.12 14.60 4.61
CA LEU A 8 12.32 15.24 3.55
C LEU A 8 10.89 15.61 4.02
N PHE A 9 10.36 14.90 5.01
CA PHE A 9 9.02 15.10 5.58
C PHE A 9 9.02 15.85 6.91
N ASP A 10 10.16 16.39 7.34
CA ASP A 10 10.29 17.33 8.46
C ASP A 10 9.73 18.72 8.06
N PHE A 11 8.46 18.74 7.64
CA PHE A 11 7.66 19.93 7.34
C PHE A 11 7.20 20.66 8.62
N GLU A 12 7.61 20.18 9.79
CA GLU A 12 7.29 20.77 11.10
C GLU A 12 8.17 21.97 11.48
N ARG A 13 9.17 22.32 10.67
CA ARG A 13 9.78 23.65 10.80
C ARG A 13 9.04 24.63 9.91
N PRO A 14 8.25 25.57 10.47
CA PRO A 14 7.82 26.72 9.70
C PRO A 14 9.08 27.50 9.30
N ILE A 15 9.55 27.30 8.07
CA ILE A 15 10.56 28.15 7.43
C ILE A 15 9.84 29.46 7.03
N THR A 16 9.36 30.20 8.02
CA THR A 16 8.79 31.54 7.84
C THR A 16 9.79 32.62 8.22
N LYS A 17 10.87 32.27 8.94
CA LYS A 17 11.85 33.24 9.45
C LYS A 17 12.80 33.85 8.41
N PRO A 18 13.40 33.12 7.43
CA PRO A 18 14.40 33.74 6.57
C PRO A 18 13.80 34.76 5.59
N ARG A 19 12.55 34.54 5.13
CA ARG A 19 11.86 35.44 4.19
C ARG A 19 11.50 36.79 4.84
N PHE A 20 11.08 36.78 6.10
CA PHE A 20 10.79 38.01 6.84
C PHE A 20 12.05 38.85 7.08
N VAL A 21 13.17 38.20 7.42
CA VAL A 21 14.45 38.90 7.67
C VAL A 21 14.94 39.61 6.41
N TRP A 22 14.88 38.98 5.24
CA TRP A 22 15.30 39.60 3.98
C TRP A 22 14.38 40.76 3.56
N PHE A 23 13.07 40.67 3.83
CA PHE A 23 12.16 41.77 3.56
C PHE A 23 12.53 43.03 4.36
N PHE A 24 12.81 42.90 5.67
CA PHE A 24 13.19 44.05 6.49
C PHE A 24 14.53 44.67 6.05
N ILE A 25 15.51 43.84 5.68
CA ILE A 25 16.79 44.33 5.17
C ILE A 25 16.61 45.11 3.87
N LEU A 26 15.85 44.56 2.91
CA LEU A 26 15.60 45.21 1.63
C LEU A 26 14.75 46.47 1.79
N ALA A 27 13.73 46.44 2.65
CA ALA A 27 12.91 47.61 2.96
C ALA A 27 13.75 48.73 3.60
N PHE A 28 14.68 48.39 4.49
CA PHE A 28 15.58 49.35 5.12
C PHE A 28 16.53 50.01 4.11
N ILE A 29 17.15 49.21 3.23
CA ILE A 29 17.99 49.72 2.13
C ILE A 29 17.18 50.65 1.21
N TRP A 30 15.96 50.25 0.88
CA TRP A 30 15.07 51.04 0.03
C TRP A 30 14.63 52.36 0.68
N MET A 31 14.36 52.36 1.99
CA MET A 31 14.06 53.57 2.75
C MET A 31 15.24 54.55 2.73
N ILE A 32 16.47 54.06 2.91
CA ILE A 32 17.67 54.90 2.82
C ILE A 32 17.77 55.53 1.42
N TRP A 33 17.54 54.73 0.37
CA TRP A 33 17.58 55.21 -1.01
C TRP A 33 16.52 56.29 -1.30
N ILE A 34 15.29 56.13 -0.80
CA ILE A 34 14.22 57.14 -0.95
C ILE A 34 14.64 58.46 -0.31
N VAL A 35 15.16 58.43 0.92
CA VAL A 35 15.60 59.65 1.63
C VAL A 35 16.73 60.34 0.88
N GLN A 36 17.75 59.59 0.46
CA GLN A 36 18.85 60.14 -0.34
C GLN A 36 18.37 60.79 -1.63
N LYS A 37 17.47 60.13 -2.37
CA LYS A 37 16.90 60.70 -3.61
C LYS A 37 16.02 61.91 -3.37
N ALA A 38 15.25 61.90 -2.29
CA ALA A 38 14.41 63.03 -1.91
C ALA A 38 15.28 64.26 -1.57
N ASP A 39 16.40 64.06 -0.87
CA ASP A 39 17.35 65.14 -0.54
C ASP A 39 18.13 65.63 -1.77
N GLU A 40 18.55 64.74 -2.68
CA GLU A 40 19.15 65.13 -3.96
C GLU A 40 18.21 66.00 -4.80
N VAL A 41 16.94 65.61 -4.91
CA VAL A 41 15.93 66.37 -5.67
C VAL A 41 15.66 67.71 -4.99
N HIS A 42 15.55 67.74 -3.66
CA HIS A 42 15.38 68.97 -2.91
C HIS A 42 16.55 69.95 -3.14
N ALA A 43 17.79 69.48 -3.04
CA ALA A 43 18.98 70.31 -3.29
C ALA A 43 19.04 70.81 -4.74
N LYS A 44 18.66 69.97 -5.71
CA LYS A 44 18.60 70.34 -7.13
C LYS A 44 17.52 71.41 -7.41
N GLU A 45 16.37 71.31 -6.77
CA GLU A 45 15.31 72.32 -6.93
C GLU A 45 15.64 73.62 -6.17
N GLN A 46 16.30 73.56 -5.02
CA GLN A 46 16.81 74.75 -4.32
C GLN A 46 17.83 75.53 -5.15
N THR A 47 18.77 74.84 -5.81
CA THR A 47 19.76 75.48 -6.68
C THR A 47 19.13 76.12 -7.93
N LYS A 48 18.11 75.48 -8.51
CA LYS A 48 17.30 76.09 -9.59
C LYS A 48 16.55 77.33 -9.11
N MET A 49 15.98 77.29 -7.90
CA MET A 49 15.30 78.45 -7.31
C MET A 49 16.26 79.60 -6.99
N ALA A 50 17.51 79.30 -6.62
CA ALA A 50 18.53 80.32 -6.37
C ALA A 50 18.90 81.12 -7.63
N THR A 51 18.83 80.50 -8.82
CA THR A 51 19.11 81.13 -10.11
C THR A 51 17.86 81.62 -10.85
N ALA A 52 16.67 81.32 -10.34
CA ALA A 52 15.39 81.72 -10.93
C ALA A 52 15.08 83.22 -10.76
N SER A 53 14.20 83.73 -11.62
CA SER A 53 13.75 85.13 -11.55
C SER A 53 12.99 85.41 -10.22
N TRP A 54 12.89 86.69 -9.85
CA TRP A 54 12.18 87.08 -8.62
C TRP A 54 10.69 86.67 -8.62
N TRP A 55 10.02 86.81 -9.76
CA TRP A 55 8.62 86.37 -9.94
C TRP A 55 8.47 84.85 -9.81
N ASP A 56 9.41 84.09 -10.38
CA ASP A 56 9.37 82.62 -10.34
C ASP A 56 9.61 82.08 -8.91
N ARG A 57 10.52 82.72 -8.16
CA ARG A 57 10.77 82.39 -6.74
C ARG A 57 9.58 82.66 -5.82
N THR A 58 8.82 83.72 -6.08
CA THR A 58 7.69 84.11 -5.21
C THR A 58 6.45 83.25 -5.49
N VAL A 59 6.19 82.92 -6.76
CA VAL A 59 5.05 82.08 -7.15
C VAL A 59 5.29 80.59 -6.82
N HIS A 60 6.55 80.12 -6.85
CA HIS A 60 6.89 78.71 -6.66
C HIS A 60 7.83 78.44 -5.47
N TYR A 61 7.76 79.27 -4.43
CA TYR A 61 8.64 79.18 -3.26
C TYR A 61 8.68 77.77 -2.60
N ASP A 62 7.57 77.04 -2.64
CA ASP A 62 7.41 75.71 -2.01
C ASP A 62 7.74 74.51 -2.93
N ARG A 63 8.17 74.76 -4.17
CA ARG A 63 8.49 73.69 -5.15
C ARG A 63 9.53 72.68 -4.64
N PRO A 64 10.64 73.07 -3.96
CA PRO A 64 11.62 72.11 -3.48
C PRO A 64 11.03 71.12 -2.47
N GLU A 65 10.18 71.59 -1.56
CA GLU A 65 9.52 70.76 -0.55
C GLU A 65 8.45 69.84 -1.17
N LYS A 66 7.69 70.35 -2.14
CA LYS A 66 6.69 69.56 -2.88
C LYS A 66 7.32 68.41 -3.67
N GLU A 67 8.41 68.67 -4.37
CA GLU A 67 9.12 67.64 -5.15
C GLU A 67 9.77 66.60 -4.22
N LYS A 68 10.32 67.01 -3.07
CA LYS A 68 10.79 66.11 -2.03
C LYS A 68 9.67 65.19 -1.53
N GLY A 69 8.51 65.75 -1.19
CA GLY A 69 7.33 65.00 -0.76
C GLY A 69 6.81 64.03 -1.83
N TYR A 70 6.89 64.40 -3.10
CA TYR A 70 6.47 63.56 -4.22
C TYR A 70 7.34 62.30 -4.38
N VAL A 71 8.66 62.47 -4.26
CA VAL A 71 9.63 61.35 -4.31
C VAL A 71 9.40 60.38 -3.16
N ILE A 72 9.17 60.91 -1.95
CA ILE A 72 8.89 60.09 -0.76
C ILE A 72 7.59 59.31 -0.93
N ASN A 73 6.50 59.97 -1.34
CA ASN A 73 5.20 59.31 -1.51
C ASN A 73 5.22 58.21 -2.60
N ARG A 74 5.92 58.45 -3.72
CA ARG A 74 6.12 57.41 -4.74
C ARG A 74 6.97 56.25 -4.25
N GLY A 75 8.02 56.54 -3.48
CA GLY A 75 8.88 55.52 -2.87
C GLY A 75 8.11 54.61 -1.92
N ILE A 76 7.28 55.18 -1.05
CA ILE A 76 6.41 54.45 -0.11
C ILE A 76 5.38 53.59 -0.87
N LEU A 77 4.77 54.13 -1.93
CA LEU A 77 3.82 53.38 -2.75
C LEU A 77 4.48 52.15 -3.41
N GLY A 78 5.72 52.29 -3.88
CA GLY A 78 6.51 51.18 -4.42
C GLY A 78 6.76 50.07 -3.39
N LEU A 79 7.07 50.43 -2.14
CA LEU A 79 7.25 49.46 -1.05
C LEU A 79 5.97 48.67 -0.76
N LEU A 80 4.81 49.35 -0.74
CA LEU A 80 3.54 48.69 -0.52
C LEU A 80 3.22 47.67 -1.63
N ILE A 81 3.44 48.02 -2.89
CA ILE A 81 3.21 47.12 -4.03
C ILE A 81 4.07 45.86 -3.90
N ILE A 82 5.37 46.00 -3.62
CA ILE A 82 6.28 44.87 -3.45
C ILE A 82 5.86 43.99 -2.27
N PHE A 83 5.44 44.59 -1.16
CA PHE A 83 4.93 43.87 0.01
C PHE A 83 3.72 43.01 -0.34
N PHE A 84 2.71 43.58 -1.00
CA PHE A 84 1.50 42.83 -1.40
C PHE A 84 1.82 41.72 -2.41
N LEU A 85 2.69 41.98 -3.39
CA LEU A 85 3.08 40.97 -4.39
C LEU A 85 3.81 39.78 -3.74
N SER A 86 4.73 40.06 -2.80
CA SER A 86 5.47 39.02 -2.09
C SER A 86 4.57 38.14 -1.22
N HIS A 87 3.59 38.74 -0.54
CA HIS A 87 2.60 38.00 0.26
C HIS A 87 1.70 37.13 -0.61
N LEU A 88 1.22 37.66 -1.75
CA LEU A 88 0.38 36.91 -2.67
C LEU A 88 1.09 35.65 -3.21
N ILE A 89 2.35 35.80 -3.65
CA ILE A 89 3.16 34.69 -4.16
C ILE A 89 3.38 33.63 -3.06
N ALA A 90 3.65 34.07 -1.83
CA ALA A 90 3.84 33.16 -0.69
C ALA A 90 2.55 32.38 -0.37
N SER A 91 1.38 33.02 -0.36
CA SER A 91 0.10 32.37 -0.11
C SER A 91 -0.23 31.32 -1.17
N ILE A 92 0.01 31.64 -2.45
CA ILE A 92 -0.20 30.70 -3.56
C ILE A 92 0.73 29.50 -3.42
N GLN A 93 2.02 29.71 -3.11
CA GLN A 93 2.99 28.64 -2.95
C GLN A 93 2.58 27.63 -1.86
N VAL A 94 2.09 28.11 -0.71
CA VAL A 94 1.66 27.24 0.40
C VAL A 94 0.44 26.41 0.01
N SER A 95 -0.55 27.00 -0.66
CA SER A 95 -1.76 26.27 -1.09
C SER A 95 -1.47 25.15 -2.09
N TRP A 96 -0.53 25.37 -3.00
CA TRP A 96 -0.13 24.38 -4.00
C TRP A 96 0.67 23.22 -3.38
N LEU A 97 1.59 23.54 -2.46
CA LEU A 97 2.36 22.54 -1.73
C LEU A 97 1.45 21.64 -0.88
N GLN A 98 0.47 22.22 -0.18
CA GLN A 98 -0.52 21.46 0.61
C GLN A 98 -1.39 20.54 -0.25
N ARG A 99 -1.80 21.00 -1.44
CA ARG A 99 -2.55 20.15 -2.38
C ARG A 99 -1.72 18.98 -2.89
N LEU A 100 -0.48 19.23 -3.27
CA LEU A 100 0.43 18.19 -3.76
C LEU A 100 0.73 17.15 -2.67
N SER A 101 0.97 17.58 -1.43
CA SER A 101 1.22 16.66 -0.32
C SER A 101 0.00 15.77 -0.05
N HIS A 102 -1.21 16.35 -0.06
CA HIS A 102 -2.45 15.60 0.13
C HIS A 102 -2.68 14.56 -0.98
N LEU A 103 -2.42 14.91 -2.25
CA LEU A 103 -2.54 13.97 -3.38
C LEU A 103 -1.53 12.81 -3.28
N ILE A 104 -0.29 13.10 -2.90
CA ILE A 104 0.75 12.07 -2.71
C ILE A 104 0.36 11.16 -1.54
N GLN A 105 -0.11 11.73 -0.43
CA GLN A 105 -0.54 10.99 0.75
C GLN A 105 -1.73 10.07 0.41
N GLN A 106 -2.76 10.56 -0.28
CA GLN A 106 -3.88 9.74 -0.74
C GLN A 106 -3.44 8.58 -1.63
N ARG A 107 -2.53 8.83 -2.58
CA ARG A 107 -1.99 7.77 -3.46
C ARG A 107 -1.20 6.72 -2.68
N ASN A 108 -0.49 7.11 -1.63
CA ASN A 108 0.25 6.19 -0.80
C ASN A 108 -0.69 5.35 0.07
N PHE A 109 -1.73 5.96 0.65
CA PHE A 109 -2.76 5.23 1.38
C PHE A 109 -3.51 4.23 0.49
N SER A 110 -3.89 4.62 -0.72
CA SER A 110 -4.58 3.71 -1.64
C SER A 110 -3.71 2.52 -2.02
N LYS A 111 -2.40 2.72 -2.25
CA LYS A 111 -1.45 1.64 -2.49
C LYS A 111 -1.30 0.71 -1.28
N GLN A 112 -1.22 1.26 -0.08
CA GLN A 112 -1.13 0.45 1.15
C GLN A 112 -2.40 -0.37 1.38
N ALA A 113 -3.58 0.21 1.15
CA ALA A 113 -4.85 -0.50 1.27
C ALA A 113 -4.92 -1.70 0.30
N LEU A 114 -4.55 -1.49 -0.97
CA LEU A 114 -4.53 -2.56 -1.97
C LEU A 114 -3.54 -3.67 -1.61
N LEU A 115 -2.35 -3.32 -1.08
CA LEU A 115 -1.38 -4.32 -0.62
C LEU A 115 -1.90 -5.11 0.58
N LEU A 116 -2.60 -4.46 1.51
CA LEU A 116 -3.17 -5.11 2.69
C LEU A 116 -4.31 -6.06 2.31
N GLU A 117 -5.18 -5.64 1.39
CA GLU A 117 -6.23 -6.48 0.81
C GLU A 117 -5.63 -7.73 0.14
N LYS A 118 -4.66 -7.55 -0.76
CA LYS A 118 -3.99 -8.66 -1.45
C LYS A 118 -3.31 -9.64 -0.48
N ASN A 119 -2.66 -9.13 0.57
CA ASN A 119 -2.04 -9.96 1.59
C ASN A 119 -3.10 -10.72 2.42
N SER A 120 -4.24 -10.09 2.72
CA SER A 120 -5.33 -10.73 3.45
C SER A 120 -5.97 -11.87 2.64
N GLU A 121 -6.17 -11.68 1.33
CA GLU A 121 -6.67 -12.72 0.43
C GLU A 121 -5.68 -13.89 0.32
N ALA A 122 -4.39 -13.60 0.18
CA ALA A 122 -3.35 -14.63 0.15
C ALA A 122 -3.33 -15.43 1.47
N GLN A 123 -3.46 -14.75 2.62
CA GLN A 123 -3.51 -15.41 3.92
C GLN A 123 -4.79 -16.25 4.09
N ALA A 124 -5.94 -15.79 3.59
CA ALA A 124 -7.18 -16.54 3.59
C ALA A 124 -7.12 -17.78 2.67
N MET A 125 -6.48 -17.67 1.50
CA MET A 125 -6.25 -18.84 0.64
C MET A 125 -5.32 -19.86 1.30
N LEU A 126 -4.23 -19.41 1.94
CA LEU A 126 -3.32 -20.30 2.66
C LEU A 126 -4.03 -21.02 3.81
N SER A 127 -4.87 -20.30 4.58
CA SER A 127 -5.64 -20.91 5.68
C SER A 127 -6.67 -21.92 5.17
N LYS A 128 -7.42 -21.59 4.10
CA LYS A 128 -8.35 -22.52 3.46
C LYS A 128 -7.64 -23.76 2.91
N THR A 129 -6.45 -23.60 2.34
CA THR A 129 -5.63 -24.70 1.83
C THR A 129 -5.18 -25.61 2.97
N ALA A 130 -4.69 -25.05 4.09
CA ALA A 130 -4.28 -25.83 5.25
C ALA A 130 -5.46 -26.61 5.87
N LEU A 131 -6.64 -25.99 5.97
CA LEU A 131 -7.85 -26.66 6.44
C LEU A 131 -8.29 -27.78 5.49
N SER A 132 -8.24 -27.54 4.17
CA SER A 132 -8.55 -28.54 3.14
C SER A 132 -7.63 -29.77 3.26
N LYS A 133 -6.31 -29.55 3.41
CA LYS A 133 -5.34 -30.63 3.63
C LYS A 133 -5.66 -31.44 4.89
N LYS A 134 -5.90 -30.75 6.02
CA LYS A 134 -6.22 -31.39 7.29
C LYS A 134 -7.48 -32.25 7.18
N GLU A 135 -8.53 -31.73 6.54
CA GLU A 135 -9.78 -32.50 6.37
C GLU A 135 -9.57 -33.73 5.48
N LEU A 136 -8.81 -33.62 4.39
CA LEU A 136 -8.47 -34.77 3.53
C LEU A 136 -7.74 -35.87 4.31
N ILE A 137 -6.73 -35.51 5.12
CA ILE A 137 -5.98 -36.47 5.94
C ILE A 137 -6.90 -37.16 6.97
N VAL A 138 -7.75 -36.39 7.65
CA VAL A 138 -8.68 -36.95 8.66
C VAL A 138 -9.66 -37.93 8.02
N ARG A 139 -10.21 -37.61 6.85
CA ARG A 139 -11.16 -38.49 6.16
C ARG A 139 -10.48 -39.74 5.58
N LEU A 140 -9.27 -39.61 5.04
CA LEU A 140 -8.47 -40.77 4.64
C LEU A 140 -8.19 -41.69 5.83
N GLY A 141 -7.83 -41.12 6.99
CA GLY A 141 -7.66 -41.90 8.22
C GLY A 141 -8.95 -42.61 8.69
N SER A 142 -10.13 -42.02 8.45
CA SER A 142 -11.41 -42.69 8.71
C SER A 142 -11.64 -43.87 7.76
N ILE A 143 -11.27 -43.73 6.48
CA ILE A 143 -11.35 -44.81 5.49
C ILE A 143 -10.39 -45.95 5.89
N ASP A 144 -9.15 -45.63 6.29
CA ASP A 144 -8.18 -46.61 6.80
C ASP A 144 -8.71 -47.37 8.02
N GLN A 145 -9.43 -46.69 8.91
CA GLN A 145 -10.05 -47.35 10.06
C GLN A 145 -11.07 -48.40 9.64
N PHE A 146 -11.88 -48.13 8.61
CA PHE A 146 -12.81 -49.12 8.06
C PHE A 146 -12.06 -50.27 7.37
N ILE A 147 -10.96 -50.00 6.68
CA ILE A 147 -10.12 -51.04 6.05
C ILE A 147 -9.54 -51.99 7.10
N ARG A 148 -9.04 -51.44 8.22
CA ARG A 148 -8.54 -52.27 9.35
C ARG A 148 -9.63 -53.14 9.97
N VAL A 149 -10.87 -52.67 10.02
CA VAL A 149 -12.02 -53.51 10.43
C VAL A 149 -12.23 -54.62 9.41
N LEU A 150 -12.16 -54.33 8.10
CA LEU A 150 -12.30 -55.32 7.04
C LEU A 150 -11.21 -56.39 7.05
N GLU A 151 -9.98 -56.05 7.44
CA GLU A 151 -8.90 -57.04 7.55
C GLU A 151 -9.18 -58.09 8.64
N ASN A 152 -9.87 -57.71 9.72
CA ASN A 152 -10.09 -58.56 10.90
C ASN A 152 -11.51 -59.15 10.98
N GLU A 153 -12.45 -58.68 10.16
CA GLU A 153 -13.84 -59.10 10.20
C GLU A 153 -14.11 -60.28 9.25
N THR A 154 -14.72 -61.33 9.80
CA THR A 154 -15.04 -62.58 9.08
C THR A 154 -16.53 -62.71 8.79
N ASP A 155 -17.39 -61.96 9.49
CA ASP A 155 -18.83 -61.91 9.22
C ASP A 155 -19.12 -61.12 7.92
N PRO A 156 -19.71 -61.74 6.88
CA PRO A 156 -20.05 -61.07 5.62
C PRO A 156 -20.95 -59.84 5.78
N ALA A 157 -21.86 -59.85 6.76
CA ALA A 157 -22.78 -58.74 6.98
C ALA A 157 -22.02 -57.52 7.52
N ARG A 158 -21.12 -57.70 8.48
CA ARG A 158 -20.30 -56.63 9.07
C ARG A 158 -19.25 -56.09 8.10
N ARG A 159 -18.68 -56.96 7.26
CA ARG A 159 -17.81 -56.53 6.15
C ARG A 159 -18.57 -55.62 5.18
N THR A 160 -19.80 -55.97 4.83
CA THR A 160 -20.63 -55.16 3.91
C THR A 160 -20.93 -53.78 4.51
N VAL A 161 -21.27 -53.70 5.80
CA VAL A 161 -21.51 -52.41 6.48
C VAL A 161 -20.25 -51.54 6.48
N SER A 162 -19.08 -52.13 6.75
CA SER A 162 -17.81 -51.40 6.79
C SER A 162 -17.41 -50.88 5.40
N LEU A 163 -17.62 -51.67 4.34
CA LEU A 163 -17.42 -51.24 2.96
C LEU A 163 -18.37 -50.11 2.54
N GLN A 164 -19.64 -50.19 2.95
CA GLN A 164 -20.62 -49.14 2.67
C GLN A 164 -20.26 -47.84 3.40
N ALA A 165 -19.79 -47.92 4.65
CA ALA A 165 -19.33 -46.77 5.41
C ALA A 165 -18.11 -46.10 4.75
N ALA A 166 -17.11 -46.89 4.35
CA ALA A 166 -15.94 -46.38 3.63
C ALA A 166 -16.32 -45.73 2.28
N SER A 167 -17.25 -46.34 1.54
CA SER A 167 -17.76 -45.80 0.28
C SER A 167 -18.55 -44.50 0.47
N ALA A 168 -19.33 -44.39 1.55
CA ALA A 168 -20.06 -43.19 1.89
C ALA A 168 -19.11 -42.02 2.24
N GLU A 169 -18.04 -42.29 3.00
CA GLU A 169 -17.00 -41.30 3.30
C GLU A 169 -16.29 -40.81 2.04
N LEU A 170 -15.93 -41.73 1.13
CA LEU A 170 -15.30 -41.36 -0.13
C LEU A 170 -16.23 -40.53 -1.02
N THR A 171 -17.52 -40.87 -1.04
CA THR A 171 -18.54 -40.11 -1.78
C THR A 171 -18.72 -38.71 -1.19
N ALA A 172 -18.76 -38.58 0.14
CA ALA A 172 -18.83 -37.29 0.82
C ALA A 172 -17.59 -36.43 0.53
N LEU A 173 -16.40 -37.04 0.53
CA LEU A 173 -15.16 -36.37 0.16
C LEU A 173 -15.19 -35.89 -1.30
N SER A 174 -15.66 -36.72 -2.23
CA SER A 174 -15.83 -36.35 -3.63
C SER A 174 -16.80 -35.18 -3.81
N ALA A 175 -17.92 -35.18 -3.07
CA ALA A 175 -18.87 -34.08 -3.09
C ALA A 175 -18.25 -32.77 -2.58
N LYS A 176 -17.50 -32.82 -1.48
CA LYS A 176 -16.81 -31.64 -0.91
C LYS A 176 -15.73 -31.06 -1.84
N LEU A 177 -15.07 -31.91 -2.63
CA LEU A 177 -14.17 -31.47 -3.68
C LEU A 177 -14.92 -30.81 -4.84
N ALA A 178 -16.05 -31.39 -5.26
CA ALA A 178 -16.87 -30.84 -6.34
C ALA A 178 -17.52 -29.49 -5.98
N THR A 179 -17.89 -29.28 -4.71
CA THR A 179 -18.47 -28.02 -4.23
C THR A 179 -17.42 -26.94 -3.92
N GLY A 180 -16.12 -27.29 -3.91
CA GLY A 180 -15.04 -26.35 -3.59
C GLY A 180 -14.93 -26.02 -2.09
N GLU A 181 -15.61 -26.78 -1.22
CA GLU A 181 -15.38 -26.75 0.23
C GLU A 181 -13.95 -27.19 0.55
N ILE A 182 -13.49 -28.26 -0.11
CA ILE A 182 -12.09 -28.69 -0.11
C ILE A 182 -11.45 -28.22 -1.42
N LEU A 183 -10.34 -27.50 -1.30
CA LEU A 183 -9.56 -27.03 -2.45
C LEU A 183 -8.89 -28.21 -3.16
N SER A 184 -9.01 -28.27 -4.50
CA SER A 184 -8.41 -29.31 -5.32
C SER A 184 -6.89 -29.36 -5.22
N GLU A 185 -6.25 -28.21 -4.98
CA GLU A 185 -4.81 -28.06 -4.80
C GLU A 185 -4.31 -28.81 -3.56
N ALA A 186 -5.19 -29.07 -2.57
CA ALA A 186 -4.85 -29.84 -1.39
C ALA A 186 -4.62 -31.33 -1.71
N ILE A 187 -5.19 -31.85 -2.81
CA ILE A 187 -4.98 -33.24 -3.27
C ILE A 187 -3.53 -33.48 -3.67
N ASP A 188 -2.89 -32.47 -4.27
CA ASP A 188 -1.52 -32.58 -4.79
C ASP A 188 -0.47 -32.41 -3.67
N ALA A 189 -0.88 -32.19 -2.43
CA ALA A 189 0.01 -32.09 -1.29
C ALA A 189 0.72 -33.43 -1.02
N PRO A 190 2.03 -33.44 -0.73
CA PRO A 190 2.81 -34.67 -0.59
C PRO A 190 2.27 -35.58 0.52
N GLU A 191 1.82 -35.02 1.64
CA GLU A 191 1.25 -35.75 2.78
C GLU A 191 -0.08 -36.44 2.40
N VAL A 192 -0.92 -35.76 1.63
CA VAL A 192 -2.22 -36.29 1.16
C VAL A 192 -2.00 -37.36 0.09
N GLN A 193 -1.04 -37.14 -0.81
CA GLN A 193 -0.61 -38.12 -1.81
C GLN A 193 -0.03 -39.38 -1.15
N GLN A 194 0.73 -39.23 -0.07
CA GLN A 194 1.27 -40.37 0.67
C GLN A 194 0.14 -41.14 1.37
N ALA A 195 -0.72 -40.45 2.13
CA ALA A 195 -1.84 -41.09 2.82
C ALA A 195 -2.78 -41.83 1.85
N SER A 196 -3.12 -41.22 0.72
CA SER A 196 -3.98 -41.87 -0.29
C SER A 196 -3.33 -43.09 -0.96
N LYS A 197 -2.00 -43.09 -1.15
CA LYS A 197 -1.26 -44.28 -1.61
C LYS A 197 -1.27 -45.39 -0.58
N GLU A 198 -1.07 -45.07 0.68
CA GLU A 198 -1.12 -46.02 1.80
C GLU A 198 -2.52 -46.64 1.92
N THR A 199 -3.58 -45.82 1.92
CA THR A 199 -4.98 -46.29 1.89
C THR A 199 -5.25 -47.22 0.68
N SER A 200 -4.76 -46.87 -0.51
CA SER A 200 -4.94 -47.71 -1.71
C SER A 200 -4.18 -49.04 -1.60
N PHE A 201 -3.00 -49.04 -0.98
CA PHE A 201 -2.23 -50.24 -0.70
C PHE A 201 -2.94 -51.15 0.30
N ASP A 202 -3.46 -50.58 1.39
CA ASP A 202 -4.19 -51.33 2.42
C ASP A 202 -5.49 -51.95 1.86
N LEU A 203 -6.19 -51.23 0.95
CA LEU A 203 -7.33 -51.80 0.22
C LEU A 203 -6.94 -53.02 -0.61
N ALA A 204 -5.84 -52.96 -1.35
CA ALA A 204 -5.39 -54.09 -2.15
C ALA A 204 -4.97 -55.28 -1.28
N LYS A 205 -4.31 -55.01 -0.14
CA LYS A 205 -3.96 -56.05 0.85
C LYS A 205 -5.20 -56.72 1.43
N ALA A 206 -6.29 -55.98 1.62
CA ALA A 206 -7.59 -56.51 2.03
C ALA A 206 -8.35 -57.26 0.90
N GLY A 207 -7.74 -57.43 -0.28
CA GLY A 207 -8.34 -58.10 -1.45
C GLY A 207 -9.27 -57.22 -2.28
N LEU A 208 -9.24 -55.90 -2.07
CA LEU A 208 -10.12 -54.92 -2.71
C LEU A 208 -9.40 -54.08 -3.78
N SER A 209 -8.36 -54.65 -4.41
CA SER A 209 -7.55 -53.93 -5.40
C SER A 209 -8.39 -53.44 -6.59
N GLU A 210 -9.31 -54.28 -7.08
CA GLU A 210 -10.23 -54.00 -8.18
C GLU A 210 -11.60 -53.50 -7.72
N ASP A 211 -11.79 -53.33 -6.41
CA ASP A 211 -13.06 -52.85 -5.88
C ASP A 211 -13.31 -51.39 -6.28
N ARG A 212 -14.60 -51.04 -6.39
CA ARG A 212 -15.03 -49.68 -6.74
C ARG A 212 -14.44 -48.65 -5.78
N LEU A 213 -14.35 -48.95 -4.48
CA LEU A 213 -13.79 -48.04 -3.48
C LEU A 213 -12.35 -47.66 -3.82
N ASN A 214 -11.51 -48.63 -4.16
CA ASN A 214 -10.10 -48.38 -4.49
C ASN A 214 -9.95 -47.64 -5.83
N ARG A 215 -10.78 -47.99 -6.82
CA ARG A 215 -10.78 -47.29 -8.11
C ARG A 215 -11.20 -45.81 -7.96
N ASP A 216 -12.25 -45.56 -7.19
CA ASP A 216 -12.75 -44.20 -6.96
C ASP A 216 -11.74 -43.38 -6.14
N LEU A 217 -11.04 -43.99 -5.16
CA LEU A 217 -9.94 -43.37 -4.41
C LEU A 217 -8.80 -42.98 -5.35
N ARG A 218 -8.32 -43.92 -6.17
CA ARG A 218 -7.24 -43.67 -7.15
C ARG A 218 -7.60 -42.55 -8.11
N ARG A 219 -8.86 -42.50 -8.57
CA ARG A 219 -9.36 -41.45 -9.45
C ARG A 219 -9.37 -40.08 -8.78
N ILE A 220 -9.87 -39.98 -7.55
CA ILE A 220 -9.96 -38.72 -6.81
C ILE A 220 -8.56 -38.16 -6.53
N PHE A 221 -7.62 -39.01 -6.11
CA PHE A 221 -6.27 -38.61 -5.73
C PHE A 221 -5.25 -38.68 -6.89
N LYS A 222 -5.69 -39.00 -8.11
CA LYS A 222 -4.86 -39.14 -9.32
C LYS A 222 -3.65 -40.07 -9.11
N LEU A 223 -3.86 -41.17 -8.39
CA LEU A 223 -2.82 -42.16 -8.14
C LEU A 223 -2.51 -42.89 -9.45
N ALA A 224 -1.23 -43.00 -9.80
CA ALA A 224 -0.81 -43.74 -10.99
C ALA A 224 -1.19 -45.22 -10.86
N ASP A 225 -1.58 -45.84 -11.98
CA ASP A 225 -1.85 -47.27 -12.11
C ASP A 225 -0.53 -48.09 -12.06
N ALA A 226 0.26 -47.90 -11.01
CA ALA A 226 1.31 -48.86 -10.73
C ALA A 226 0.62 -50.15 -10.24
N PRO A 227 0.98 -51.33 -10.79
CA PRO A 227 0.60 -52.58 -10.15
C PRO A 227 1.13 -52.50 -8.72
N LEU A 228 0.23 -52.64 -7.75
CA LEU A 228 0.60 -52.78 -6.35
C LEU A 228 1.35 -54.11 -6.26
N ALA A 229 2.65 -54.07 -6.53
CA ALA A 229 3.53 -55.19 -6.29
C ALA A 229 3.48 -55.44 -4.79
N LEU A 230 2.69 -56.42 -4.38
CA LEU A 230 2.78 -57.00 -3.05
C LEU A 230 4.26 -57.37 -2.88
N PRO A 231 4.94 -56.91 -1.81
CA PRO A 231 6.32 -57.28 -1.58
C PRO A 231 6.40 -58.80 -1.62
N GLU A 232 7.22 -59.31 -2.54
CA GLU A 232 7.49 -60.72 -2.69
C GLU A 232 7.82 -61.28 -1.31
N ASN A 233 7.04 -62.28 -0.93
CA ASN A 233 7.17 -63.02 0.31
C ASN A 233 8.64 -63.41 0.47
N ARG A 234 9.36 -62.77 1.41
CA ARG A 234 10.65 -63.27 1.86
C ARG A 234 10.35 -64.50 2.73
N THR A 235 10.00 -65.59 2.07
CA THR A 235 10.10 -66.93 2.66
C THR A 235 11.58 -67.31 2.66
N GLU A 236 12.08 -67.44 3.88
CA GLU A 236 13.25 -68.21 4.33
C GLU A 236 14.66 -67.71 3.96
#